data_AF-A0A358NHH2-F1
#
_entry.id   AF-A0A358NHH2-F1
#
_cell.length_a   1.000
_cell.length_b   1.000
_cell.length_c   1.000
_cell.angle_alpha   90.00
_cell.angle_beta   90.00
_cell.angle_gamma   90.00
#
_symmetry.space_group_name_H-M   'P 1'
#
loop_
_entity.id
_entity.type
_entity.pdbx_description
1 polymer ?
#
loop_
_entity_poly.entity_id
_entity_poly.type
_entity_poly.pdbx_seq_one_letter_code
_entity_poly.pdbx_strand_id
1 'polypeptide(L)' 'RTDFYENHFHTFCGRTCPAVPVGGGRHVHFLEDETSFNDGHRHDFRVATLIENPIGEE' A
#
# COMPACT_ATOMS: atom_id res chain seq x y z
N ARG A 1 -0.44 -9.87 -4.32
CA ARG A 1 -0.26 -11.14 -3.58
C ARG A 1 0.69 -10.80 -2.43
N THR A 2 0.22 -10.87 -1.19
CA THR A 2 1.06 -10.62 0.00
C THR A 2 2.05 -11.78 0.20
N ASP A 3 2.91 -11.66 1.22
CA ASP A 3 3.90 -12.67 1.62
C ASP A 3 3.28 -14.08 1.78
N PHE A 4 4.09 -15.13 1.64
CA PHE A 4 3.66 -16.53 1.67
C PHE A 4 4.47 -17.35 2.69
N TYR A 5 3.75 -18.02 3.59
CA TYR A 5 4.26 -19.15 4.38
C TYR A 5 3.24 -20.28 4.28
N GLU A 6 3.69 -21.50 3.99
CA GLU A 6 2.83 -22.71 3.91
C GLU A 6 1.55 -22.58 3.05
N ASN A 7 1.62 -21.89 1.90
CA ASN A 7 0.45 -21.63 1.02
C ASN A 7 -0.69 -20.81 1.65
N HIS A 8 -0.44 -20.10 2.76
CA HIS A 8 -1.38 -19.16 3.36
C HIS A 8 -1.29 -17.79 2.68
N PHE A 9 -2.38 -17.34 2.05
CA PHE A 9 -2.46 -16.06 1.34
C PHE A 9 -3.48 -15.13 1.97
N HIS A 10 -3.12 -13.85 2.05
CA HIS A 10 -4.02 -12.79 2.44
C HIS A 10 -4.36 -11.90 1.25
N THR A 11 -5.59 -11.39 1.26
CA THR A 11 -6.08 -10.41 0.30
C THR A 11 -6.43 -9.11 1.02
N PHE A 12 -6.28 -7.99 0.32
CA PHE A 12 -6.78 -6.69 0.78
C PHE A 12 -7.32 -5.91 -0.43
N CYS A 13 -8.26 -5.00 -0.17
CA CYS A 13 -8.78 -4.05 -1.14
C CYS A 13 -9.02 -2.74 -0.40
N GLY A 14 -8.33 -1.67 -0.81
CA GLY A 14 -8.37 -0.41 -0.10
C GLY A 14 -8.28 0.78 -1.04
N ARG A 15 -8.66 1.95 -0.52
CA ARG A 15 -8.57 3.24 -1.23
C ARG A 15 -7.57 4.13 -0.52
N THR A 16 -6.65 4.71 -1.27
CA THR A 16 -5.63 5.59 -0.71
C THR A 16 -6.20 6.92 -0.21
N CYS A 17 -5.46 7.51 0.73
CA CYS A 17 -5.65 8.87 1.22
C CYS A 17 -5.32 9.92 0.14
N PRO A 18 -5.70 11.20 0.36
CA PRO A 18 -5.27 12.30 -0.48
C PRO A 18 -3.75 12.39 -0.65
N ALA A 19 -3.32 13.08 -1.70
CA ALA A 19 -1.93 13.34 -2.00
C ALA A 19 -1.22 14.05 -0.83
N VAL A 20 -0.07 13.51 -0.42
CA VAL A 20 0.83 14.11 0.57
C VAL A 20 2.06 14.66 -0.17
N PRO A 21 2.27 15.99 -0.20
CA PRO A 21 3.42 16.58 -0.87
C PRO A 21 4.75 16.14 -0.23
N VAL A 22 5.73 15.81 -1.07
CA VAL A 22 7.09 15.42 -0.64
C VAL A 22 8.19 16.36 -1.16
N GLY A 23 7.79 17.50 -1.74
CA GLY A 23 8.68 18.53 -2.28
C GLY A 23 9.06 18.33 -3.75
N GLY A 24 9.48 19.42 -4.39
CA GLY A 24 9.86 19.42 -5.82
C GLY A 24 8.72 19.05 -6.76
N GLY A 25 7.49 19.48 -6.47
CA GLY A 25 6.30 19.16 -7.28
C GLY A 25 5.76 17.73 -7.13
N ARG A 26 6.38 16.89 -6.30
CA ARG A 26 6.03 15.46 -6.14
C ARG A 26 5.13 15.22 -4.93
N HIS A 27 4.38 14.12 -4.97
CA HIS A 27 3.53 13.65 -3.88
C HIS A 27 3.43 12.12 -3.85
N VAL A 28 3.00 11.57 -2.72
CA VAL A 28 2.65 10.16 -2.54
C VAL A 28 1.25 10.04 -1.97
N HIS A 29 0.62 8.87 -2.12
CA HIS A 29 -0.62 8.55 -1.43
C HIS A 29 -0.38 7.41 -0.44
N PHE A 30 -0.97 7.48 0.75
CA PHE A 30 -0.88 6.40 1.74
C PHE A 30 -2.16 5.57 1.77
N LEU A 31 -2.05 4.32 2.22
CA LEU A 31 -3.17 3.52 2.70
C LEU A 31 -2.69 2.81 3.97
N GLU A 32 -3.49 2.90 5.03
CA GLU A 32 -3.37 2.11 6.26
C GLU A 32 -4.61 1.23 6.32
N ASP A 33 -4.42 -0.08 6.40
CA ASP A 33 -5.52 -1.06 6.34
C ASP A 33 -5.08 -2.41 6.94
N GLU A 34 -6.02 -3.34 7.02
CA GLU A 34 -5.80 -4.72 7.48
C GLU A 34 -6.08 -5.74 6.38
N THR A 35 -5.42 -6.89 6.46
CA THR A 35 -5.74 -8.01 5.57
C THR A 35 -7.07 -8.67 5.94
N SER A 36 -7.61 -9.47 5.01
CA SER A 36 -8.73 -10.36 5.32
C SER A 36 -8.39 -11.33 6.47
N PHE A 37 -9.38 -11.60 7.33
CA PHE A 37 -9.25 -12.55 8.43
C PHE A 37 -9.13 -13.99 7.90
N ASN A 38 -8.01 -14.65 8.20
CA ASN A 38 -7.73 -16.02 7.80
C ASN A 38 -6.86 -16.71 8.86
N ASP A 39 -7.04 -18.02 9.04
CA ASP A 39 -6.33 -18.84 10.04
C ASP A 39 -6.26 -18.20 11.44
N GLY A 40 -7.40 -17.61 11.86
CA GLY A 40 -7.56 -17.04 13.20
C GLY A 40 -6.92 -15.68 13.42
N HIS A 41 -6.37 -15.03 12.39
CA HIS A 41 -5.70 -13.73 12.53
C HIS A 41 -5.82 -12.84 11.28
N ARG A 42 -5.32 -11.61 11.42
CA ARG A 42 -5.19 -10.59 10.36
C ARG A 42 -3.88 -9.83 10.55
N HIS A 43 -3.46 -9.08 9.55
CA HIS A 43 -2.21 -8.32 9.56
C HIS A 43 -2.52 -6.85 9.27
N ASP A 44 -2.06 -5.96 10.15
CA ASP A 44 -2.09 -4.53 9.90
C ASP A 44 -0.95 -4.16 8.96
N PHE A 45 -1.21 -3.29 8.00
CA PHE A 45 -0.18 -2.81 7.08
C PHE A 45 -0.35 -1.35 6.71
N ARG A 46 0.74 -0.77 6.24
CA ARG A 46 0.77 0.55 5.63
C ARG A 46 1.50 0.48 4.30
N VAL A 47 0.89 1.05 3.27
CA VAL A 47 1.49 1.19 1.94
C VAL A 47 1.55 2.65 1.53
N ALA A 48 2.53 2.97 0.69
CA ALA A 48 2.59 4.22 -0.03
C ALA A 48 2.59 3.90 -1.53
N THR A 49 1.82 4.66 -2.31
CA THR A 49 1.93 4.59 -3.77
C THR A 49 3.33 5.06 -4.16
N LEU A 50 3.91 4.39 -5.15
CA LEU A 50 5.10 4.93 -5.81
C LEU A 50 4.71 6.26 -6.48
N ILE A 51 5.68 7.16 -6.62
CA ILE A 51 5.54 8.34 -7.46
C ILE A 51 5.34 7.80 -8.88
N GLU A 52 4.15 7.97 -9.46
CA GLU A 52 3.94 7.63 -10.85
C GLU A 52 4.82 8.60 -11.67
N ASN A 53 5.83 8.05 -12.35
CA ASN A 53 6.94 8.77 -13.00
C ASN A 53 7.99 9.39 -12.04
N PRO A 54 8.83 8.59 -11.34
CA PRO A 54 9.85 9.09 -10.41
C PRO A 54 11.01 9.85 -11.08
N ILE A 55 11.07 9.86 -12.41
CA ILE A 55 12.10 10.48 -13.26
C ILE A 55 11.51 11.38 -14.36
N GLY A 56 10.23 11.76 -14.25
CA GLY A 56 9.60 12.61 -15.25
C GLY A 56 10.36 13.92 -15.38
N GLU A 57 11.11 14.07 -16.48
CA GLU A 57 11.55 15.37 -16.95
C GLU A 57 10.30 16.16 -17.35
N GLU A 58 10.30 17.47 -17.08
CA GLU A 58 9.28 18.39 -17.60
C GLU A 58 9.11 18.25 -19.12
#